data_AF-A0A0X8JUZ9-F1
#
_entry.id   AF-A0A0X8JUZ9-F1
#
_cell.length_a   1.000
_cell.length_b   1.000
_cell.length_c   1.000
_cell.angle_alpha   90.00
_cell.angle_beta   90.00
_cell.angle_gamma   90.00
#
_symmetry.space_group_name_H-M   'P 1'
#
loop_
_entity.id
_entity.type
_entity.pdbx_description
1 polymer ?
#
loop_
_entity_poly.entity_id
_entity_poly.type
_entity_poly.pdbx_seq_one_letter_code
_entity_poly.pdbx_strand_id
1 'polypeptide(L)'
;MIEGKFKNEKKNLGASLIYVLIALSMITVFSTNFIFFVKQKSDIVFLKNTEKKLDKKNFVEKELENAKRFVRNGVNFENNQIEIEKEEFYFDTNLQKVGNDLKSEKLIFLQKDIQSIGGFVVKSIRDGSGNEYFLPLDKNTVYNDLEIIFGRKILDMEIFYREKISFKRKNATLVEMNVLSGEIL
;
A
#
# COMPACT_ATOMS: atom_id res chain seq x y z
N MET A 1 -53.97 80.78 -11.48
CA MET A 1 -53.29 79.74 -12.27
C MET A 1 -51.84 79.72 -11.82
N ILE A 2 -51.44 78.75 -11.00
CA ILE A 2 -50.04 78.56 -10.57
C ILE A 2 -49.62 77.23 -11.18
N GLU A 3 -48.85 77.26 -12.25
CA GLU A 3 -48.27 76.07 -12.87
C GLU A 3 -47.10 75.56 -12.02
N GLY A 4 -47.35 74.51 -11.26
CA GLY A 4 -46.32 73.75 -10.56
C GLY A 4 -45.53 72.89 -11.54
N LYS A 5 -44.31 73.31 -11.90
CA LYS A 5 -43.35 72.43 -12.60
C LYS A 5 -42.75 71.42 -11.62
N PHE A 6 -43.28 70.20 -11.61
CA PHE A 6 -42.62 69.05 -10.99
C PHE A 6 -41.37 68.68 -11.81
N LYS A 7 -40.18 69.06 -11.32
CA LYS A 7 -38.89 68.55 -11.82
C LYS A 7 -38.76 67.08 -11.37
N ASN A 8 -38.98 66.16 -12.30
CA ASN A 8 -38.62 64.75 -12.12
C ASN A 8 -37.09 64.61 -12.20
N GLU A 9 -36.41 64.59 -11.05
CA GLU A 9 -35.00 64.24 -10.96
C GLU A 9 -34.83 62.72 -11.12
N LYS A 10 -34.58 62.24 -12.34
CA LYS A 10 -34.09 60.87 -12.58
C LYS A 10 -32.64 60.78 -12.08
N LYS A 11 -32.45 60.52 -10.78
CA LYS A 11 -31.13 60.31 -10.15
C LYS A 11 -30.60 58.90 -10.46
N ASN A 12 -29.47 58.80 -11.15
CA ASN A 12 -28.36 57.82 -11.06
C ASN A 12 -28.62 56.36 -10.61
N LEU A 13 -29.81 55.79 -10.87
CA LEU A 13 -30.18 54.42 -10.47
C LEU A 13 -29.26 53.36 -11.08
N GLY A 14 -28.76 53.58 -12.30
CA GLY A 14 -27.86 52.64 -13.00
C GLY A 14 -26.49 52.50 -12.35
N ALA A 15 -25.90 53.60 -11.85
CA ALA A 15 -24.59 53.56 -11.18
C ALA A 15 -24.67 52.85 -9.83
N SER A 16 -25.75 53.10 -9.05
CA SER A 16 -26.01 52.40 -7.79
C SER A 16 -26.20 50.89 -8.00
N LEU A 17 -26.94 50.49 -9.04
CA LEU A 17 -27.17 49.09 -9.36
C LEU A 17 -25.88 48.35 -9.75
N ILE A 18 -24.98 49.00 -10.49
CA ILE A 18 -23.67 48.44 -10.86
C ILE A 18 -22.80 48.19 -9.61
N TYR A 19 -22.77 49.14 -8.67
CA TYR A 19 -22.05 48.95 -7.40
C TYR A 19 -22.60 47.77 -6.59
N VAL A 20 -23.92 47.63 -6.54
CA VAL A 20 -24.57 46.49 -5.86
C VAL A 20 -24.21 45.17 -6.53
N LEU A 21 -24.19 45.11 -7.86
CA LEU A 21 -23.79 43.91 -8.63
C LEU A 21 -22.33 43.53 -8.40
N ILE A 22 -21.42 44.50 -8.40
CA ILE A 22 -19.99 44.27 -8.13
C ILE A 22 -19.79 43.77 -6.70
N ALA A 23 -20.48 44.38 -5.72
CA ALA A 23 -20.42 43.95 -4.33
C ALA A 23 -20.96 42.52 -4.18
N LEU A 24 -22.09 42.19 -4.82
CA LEU A 24 -22.63 40.83 -4.82
C LEU A 24 -21.69 39.82 -5.47
N SER A 25 -21.03 40.17 -6.59
CA SER A 25 -20.10 39.28 -7.28
C SER A 25 -18.87 39.02 -6.42
N MET A 26 -18.33 40.03 -5.74
CA MET A 26 -17.23 39.86 -4.78
C MET A 26 -17.62 38.94 -3.63
N ILE A 27 -18.81 39.13 -3.05
CA ILE A 27 -19.30 38.31 -1.92
C ILE A 27 -19.51 36.86 -2.36
N THR A 28 -20.04 36.61 -3.55
CA THR A 28 -20.26 35.25 -4.06
C THR A 28 -18.95 34.52 -4.36
N VAL A 29 -17.97 35.21 -4.99
CA VAL A 29 -16.63 34.64 -5.23
C VAL A 29 -15.91 34.37 -3.90
N PHE A 30 -16.02 35.27 -2.92
CA PHE A 30 -15.43 35.06 -1.60
C PHE A 30 -16.08 33.88 -0.87
N SER A 31 -17.42 33.79 -0.88
CA SER A 31 -18.17 32.74 -0.19
C SER A 31 -17.89 31.36 -0.75
N THR A 32 -17.82 31.23 -2.08
CA THR A 32 -17.50 29.95 -2.75
C THR A 32 -16.08 29.49 -2.43
N ASN A 33 -15.10 30.38 -2.47
CA ASN A 33 -13.72 30.07 -2.07
C ASN A 33 -13.62 29.69 -0.59
N PHE A 34 -14.34 30.36 0.28
CA PHE A 34 -14.38 30.04 1.71
C PHE A 34 -14.98 28.65 1.98
N ILE A 35 -16.09 28.30 1.33
CA ILE A 35 -16.70 26.97 1.42
C ILE A 35 -15.72 25.89 0.96
N PHE A 36 -15.04 26.12 -0.17
CA PHE A 36 -14.06 25.18 -0.71
C PHE A 36 -12.87 25.00 0.24
N PHE A 37 -12.37 26.08 0.83
CA PHE A 37 -11.32 26.05 1.83
C PHE A 37 -11.73 25.26 3.09
N VAL A 38 -12.93 25.51 3.62
CA VAL A 38 -13.45 24.78 4.80
C VAL A 38 -13.62 23.30 4.48
N LYS A 39 -14.14 22.96 3.29
CA LYS A 39 -14.31 21.58 2.85
C LYS A 39 -12.97 20.85 2.76
N GLN A 40 -11.98 21.43 2.08
CA GLN A 40 -10.63 20.84 2.03
C GLN A 40 -10.03 20.65 3.41
N LYS A 41 -10.16 21.65 4.29
CA LYS A 41 -9.64 21.56 5.66
C LYS A 41 -10.34 20.47 6.46
N SER A 42 -11.66 20.30 6.28
CA SER A 42 -12.41 19.21 6.91
C SER A 42 -11.96 17.85 6.41
N ASP A 43 -11.75 17.72 5.09
CA ASP A 43 -11.29 16.46 4.48
C ASP A 43 -9.89 16.09 5.00
N ILE A 44 -8.98 17.06 5.09
CA ILE A 44 -7.64 16.87 5.66
C ILE A 44 -7.72 16.45 7.14
N VAL A 45 -8.58 17.08 7.94
CA VAL A 45 -8.77 16.72 9.36
C VAL A 45 -9.36 15.32 9.50
N PHE A 46 -10.31 14.94 8.64
CA PHE A 46 -10.88 13.60 8.61
C PHE A 46 -9.83 12.54 8.28
N LEU A 47 -9.02 12.76 7.24
CA LEU A 47 -7.92 11.86 6.87
C LEU A 47 -6.90 11.74 8.01
N LYS A 48 -6.51 12.87 8.61
CA LYS A 48 -5.56 12.90 9.75
C LYS A 48 -6.10 12.18 10.99
N ASN A 49 -7.40 12.25 11.25
CA ASN A 49 -8.03 11.50 12.34
C ASN A 49 -8.18 10.01 12.02
N THR A 50 -8.37 9.66 10.75
CA THR A 50 -8.39 8.27 10.28
C THR A 50 -7.01 7.64 10.38
N GLU A 51 -5.96 8.38 10.01
CA GLU A 51 -4.56 7.98 10.18
C GLU A 51 -4.22 7.70 11.64
N LYS A 52 -4.68 8.53 12.58
CA LYS A 52 -4.50 8.28 14.03
C LYS A 52 -5.22 7.04 14.55
N LYS A 53 -6.19 6.49 13.83
CA LYS A 53 -6.94 5.27 14.19
C LYS A 53 -6.38 4.00 13.52
N LEU A 54 -5.34 4.13 12.70
CA LEU A 54 -4.70 2.99 12.06
C LEU A 54 -3.89 2.18 13.09
N ASP A 55 -4.54 1.16 13.64
CA ASP A 55 -3.91 0.17 14.52
C ASP A 55 -3.14 -0.87 13.70
N LYS A 56 -1.92 -1.21 14.13
CA LYS A 56 -1.07 -2.25 13.53
C LYS A 56 -1.84 -3.56 13.37
N LYS A 57 -2.70 -3.89 14.34
CA LYS A 57 -3.54 -5.10 14.32
C LYS A 57 -4.42 -5.19 13.07
N ASN A 58 -5.05 -4.08 12.67
CA ASN A 58 -5.91 -4.05 11.48
C ASN A 58 -5.13 -4.30 10.18
N PHE A 59 -3.86 -3.88 10.12
CA PHE A 59 -3.01 -4.17 8.97
C PHE A 59 -2.63 -5.64 8.90
N VAL A 60 -2.23 -6.22 10.04
CA VAL A 60 -1.90 -7.64 10.12
C VAL A 60 -3.08 -8.50 9.65
N GLU A 61 -4.29 -8.19 10.12
CA GLU A 61 -5.52 -8.88 9.70
C GLU A 61 -5.79 -8.73 8.20
N LYS A 62 -5.59 -7.52 7.64
CA LYS A 62 -5.76 -7.28 6.20
C LYS A 62 -4.71 -7.97 5.34
N GLU A 63 -3.45 -8.01 5.77
CA GLU A 63 -2.40 -8.73 5.04
C GLU A 63 -2.68 -10.23 5.02
N LEU A 64 -3.19 -10.79 6.13
CA LEU A 64 -3.60 -12.19 6.19
C LEU A 64 -4.83 -12.47 5.32
N GLU A 65 -5.80 -11.55 5.29
CA GLU A 65 -6.94 -11.65 4.37
C GLU A 65 -6.49 -11.56 2.91
N ASN A 66 -5.51 -10.71 2.60
CA ASN A 66 -4.92 -10.61 1.28
C ASN A 66 -4.25 -11.92 0.88
N ALA A 67 -3.41 -12.52 1.72
CA ALA A 67 -2.79 -13.81 1.43
C ALA A 67 -3.84 -14.89 1.08
N LYS A 68 -4.94 -14.96 1.83
CA LYS A 68 -6.08 -15.84 1.54
C LYS A 68 -6.76 -15.56 0.21
N ARG A 69 -6.97 -14.28 -0.11
CA ARG A 69 -7.56 -13.85 -1.39
C ARG A 69 -6.65 -14.22 -2.57
N PHE A 70 -5.34 -14.14 -2.39
CA PHE A 70 -4.34 -14.53 -3.38
C PHE A 70 -4.39 -16.03 -3.70
N VAL A 71 -4.53 -16.88 -2.68
CA VAL A 71 -4.74 -18.32 -2.89
C VAL A 71 -6.08 -18.59 -3.58
N ARG A 72 -7.16 -17.91 -3.16
CA ARG A 72 -8.50 -18.15 -3.71
C ARG A 72 -8.66 -17.71 -5.16
N ASN A 73 -8.10 -16.56 -5.51
CA ASN A 73 -8.35 -15.91 -6.80
C ASN A 73 -7.18 -16.08 -7.79
N GLY A 74 -6.01 -16.51 -7.30
CA GLY A 74 -4.76 -16.44 -8.05
C GLY A 74 -4.26 -15.01 -8.23
N VAL A 75 -3.24 -14.85 -9.07
CA VAL A 75 -2.60 -13.57 -9.38
C VAL A 75 -2.59 -13.36 -10.88
N ASN A 76 -2.98 -12.17 -11.33
CA ASN A 76 -2.74 -11.78 -12.71
C ASN A 76 -1.33 -11.17 -12.81
N PHE A 77 -0.47 -11.82 -13.59
CA PHE A 77 0.88 -11.35 -13.85
C PHE A 77 1.16 -11.43 -15.35
N GLU A 78 1.51 -10.29 -15.95
CA GLU A 78 1.73 -10.15 -17.41
C GLU A 78 0.60 -10.75 -18.29
N ASN A 79 -0.65 -10.47 -17.93
CA ASN A 79 -1.86 -10.97 -18.61
C ASN A 79 -2.12 -12.48 -18.47
N ASN A 80 -1.37 -13.18 -17.62
CA ASN A 80 -1.60 -14.59 -17.30
C ASN A 80 -2.14 -14.73 -15.87
N GLN A 81 -3.14 -15.57 -15.70
CA GLN A 81 -3.63 -15.96 -14.36
C GLN A 81 -2.75 -17.09 -13.82
N ILE A 82 -2.15 -16.85 -12.66
CA ILE A 82 -1.27 -17.80 -11.97
C ILE A 82 -1.99 -18.28 -10.72
N GLU A 83 -2.13 -19.60 -10.60
CA GLU A 83 -2.63 -20.24 -9.39
C GLU A 83 -1.55 -20.22 -8.31
N ILE A 84 -1.96 -19.94 -7.08
CA ILE A 84 -1.07 -19.91 -5.92
C ILE A 84 -1.46 -21.06 -5.00
N GLU A 85 -0.54 -21.99 -4.79
CA GLU A 85 -0.81 -23.21 -4.04
C GLU A 85 -0.98 -22.98 -2.54
N LYS A 86 -0.23 -22.02 -1.98
CA LYS A 86 -0.18 -21.80 -0.53
C LYS A 86 -0.09 -20.32 -0.16
N GLU A 87 -0.57 -19.99 1.04
CA GLU A 87 -0.61 -18.61 1.54
C GLU A 87 0.80 -18.03 1.74
N GLU A 88 1.80 -18.86 2.06
CA GLU A 88 3.18 -18.42 2.30
C GLU A 88 3.79 -17.75 1.07
N PHE A 89 3.38 -18.13 -0.14
CA PHE A 89 3.86 -17.55 -1.40
C PHE A 89 3.62 -16.04 -1.50
N TYR A 90 2.57 -15.54 -0.84
CA TYR A 90 2.30 -14.11 -0.76
C TYR A 90 3.46 -13.38 -0.04
N PHE A 91 4.06 -14.00 0.97
CA PHE A 91 5.10 -13.38 1.81
C PHE A 91 6.52 -13.69 1.35
N ASP A 92 6.77 -14.87 0.79
CA ASP A 92 8.12 -15.41 0.63
C ASP A 92 8.58 -15.61 -0.83
N THR A 93 7.68 -15.43 -1.80
CA THR A 93 7.91 -15.83 -3.19
C THR A 93 7.75 -14.65 -4.13
N ASN A 94 8.61 -14.57 -5.13
CA ASN A 94 8.54 -13.61 -6.23
C ASN A 94 8.21 -14.34 -7.55
N LEU A 95 7.51 -13.65 -8.45
CA LEU A 95 7.20 -14.13 -9.80
C LEU A 95 8.12 -13.43 -10.79
N GLN A 96 8.91 -14.21 -11.53
CA GLN A 96 9.80 -13.71 -12.57
C GLN A 96 9.50 -14.34 -13.90
N LYS A 97 9.65 -13.54 -14.95
CA LYS A 97 9.63 -14.03 -16.32
C LYS A 97 11.05 -14.38 -16.74
N VAL A 98 11.28 -15.66 -17.04
CA VAL A 98 12.55 -16.15 -17.54
C VAL A 98 12.32 -16.60 -18.98
N GLY A 99 12.62 -15.70 -19.92
CA GLY A 99 12.31 -15.90 -21.34
C GLY A 99 10.80 -15.79 -21.59
N ASN A 100 10.19 -16.86 -22.11
CA ASN A 100 8.74 -16.94 -22.30
C ASN A 100 8.01 -17.61 -21.13
N ASP A 101 8.75 -18.18 -20.17
CA ASP A 101 8.17 -18.94 -19.06
C ASP A 101 8.08 -18.08 -17.79
N LEU A 102 6.99 -18.26 -17.05
CA LEU A 102 6.81 -17.72 -15.72
C LEU A 102 7.38 -18.70 -14.69
N LYS A 103 8.27 -18.21 -13.82
CA LYS A 103 8.85 -18.98 -12.73
C LYS A 103 8.59 -18.28 -11.41
N SER A 104 8.13 -19.06 -10.43
CA SER A 104 8.09 -18.65 -9.04
C SER A 104 9.41 -19.02 -8.37
N GLU A 105 9.96 -18.09 -7.59
CA GLU A 105 11.19 -18.33 -6.84
C GLU A 105 11.10 -17.69 -5.45
N LYS A 106 11.48 -18.46 -4.43
CA LYS A 106 11.55 -17.97 -3.05
C LYS A 106 12.60 -16.87 -2.93
N LEU A 107 12.26 -15.81 -2.21
CA LEU A 107 13.11 -14.64 -2.00
C LEU A 107 14.48 -14.97 -1.44
N ILE A 108 14.60 -16.04 -0.65
CA ILE A 108 15.88 -16.40 -0.04
C ILE A 108 16.95 -16.85 -1.05
N PHE A 109 16.55 -17.23 -2.26
CA PHE A 109 17.46 -17.59 -3.35
C PHE A 109 17.72 -16.43 -4.31
N LEU A 110 17.07 -15.30 -4.08
CA LEU A 110 17.18 -14.11 -4.91
C LEU A 110 18.11 -13.08 -4.28
N GLN A 111 18.50 -12.10 -5.09
CA GLN A 111 19.31 -10.99 -4.61
C GLN A 111 18.57 -10.18 -3.54
N LYS A 112 19.34 -9.41 -2.78
CA LYS A 112 18.80 -8.50 -1.77
C LYS A 112 17.82 -7.50 -2.41
N ASP A 113 16.87 -7.04 -1.60
CA ASP A 113 15.88 -6.00 -1.95
C ASP A 113 14.83 -6.40 -3.00
N ILE A 114 14.80 -7.68 -3.40
CA ILE A 114 13.69 -8.24 -4.17
C ILE A 114 12.46 -8.42 -3.27
N GLN A 115 11.30 -8.06 -3.80
CA GLN A 115 10.01 -8.11 -3.10
C GLN A 115 9.23 -9.37 -3.44
N SER A 116 8.49 -9.91 -2.47
CA SER A 116 7.51 -10.97 -2.72
C SER A 116 6.33 -10.46 -3.54
N ILE A 117 5.45 -11.35 -3.95
CA ILE A 117 4.15 -11.02 -4.56
C ILE A 117 3.36 -10.04 -3.67
N GLY A 118 3.41 -10.22 -2.35
CA GLY A 118 2.79 -9.35 -1.35
C GLY A 118 3.62 -8.12 -0.97
N GLY A 119 4.76 -7.87 -1.61
CA GLY A 119 5.60 -6.70 -1.36
C GLY A 119 6.49 -6.79 -0.11
N PHE A 120 6.76 -8.00 0.39
CA PHE A 120 7.67 -8.22 1.52
C PHE A 120 9.11 -8.38 1.05
N VAL A 121 10.08 -7.92 1.85
CA VAL A 121 11.52 -8.12 1.60
C VAL A 121 12.15 -8.91 2.74
N VAL A 122 13.18 -9.70 2.46
CA VAL A 122 13.93 -10.39 3.51
C VAL A 122 14.68 -9.35 4.37
N LYS A 123 14.43 -9.37 5.68
CA LYS A 123 15.08 -8.50 6.67
C LYS A 123 16.21 -9.22 7.41
N SER A 124 15.99 -10.48 7.79
CA SER A 124 17.01 -11.28 8.49
C SER A 124 16.84 -12.77 8.21
N ILE A 125 17.95 -13.49 8.23
CA ILE A 125 18.00 -14.95 8.16
C ILE A 125 18.92 -15.41 9.28
N ARG A 126 18.41 -16.23 10.20
CA ARG A 126 19.15 -16.73 11.36
C ARG A 126 18.89 -18.20 11.58
N ASP A 127 19.86 -18.93 12.11
CA ASP A 127 19.61 -20.27 12.64
C ASP A 127 19.31 -20.26 14.15
N GLY A 128 18.91 -21.41 14.68
CA GLY A 128 18.66 -21.59 16.11
C GLY A 128 19.89 -21.39 17.01
N SER A 129 21.10 -21.33 16.44
CA SER A 129 22.35 -21.04 17.17
C SER A 129 22.69 -19.54 17.17
N GLY A 130 21.92 -18.72 16.45
CA GLY A 130 22.14 -17.28 16.32
C GLY A 130 23.10 -16.89 15.20
N ASN A 131 23.49 -17.82 14.32
CA ASN A 131 24.31 -17.48 13.16
C ASN A 131 23.45 -16.74 12.13
N GLU A 132 23.98 -15.64 11.58
CA GLU A 132 23.32 -14.87 10.53
C GLU A 132 23.75 -15.36 9.14
N TYR A 133 22.79 -15.39 8.22
CA TYR A 133 23.01 -15.76 6.84
C TYR A 133 22.63 -14.60 5.92
N PHE A 134 23.28 -14.54 4.76
CA PHE A 134 23.11 -13.46 3.79
C PHE A 134 22.57 -13.99 2.47
N LEU A 135 21.81 -13.14 1.79
CA LEU A 135 21.27 -13.44 0.47
C LEU A 135 22.32 -13.29 -0.64
N PRO A 136 22.17 -14.02 -1.75
CA PRO A 136 21.27 -15.16 -1.93
C PRO A 136 21.82 -16.42 -1.23
N LEU A 137 20.93 -17.27 -0.71
CA LEU A 137 21.30 -18.61 -0.28
C LEU A 137 21.55 -19.51 -1.50
N ASP A 138 22.41 -20.51 -1.34
CA ASP A 138 22.67 -21.52 -2.35
C ASP A 138 21.62 -22.65 -2.28
N LYS A 139 20.97 -22.91 -3.41
CA LYS A 139 19.93 -23.95 -3.54
C LYS A 139 20.44 -25.36 -3.26
N ASN A 140 21.74 -25.61 -3.42
CA ASN A 140 22.33 -26.95 -3.27
C ASN A 140 22.99 -27.17 -1.90
N THR A 141 22.92 -26.16 -1.03
CA THR A 141 23.48 -26.23 0.32
C THR A 141 22.41 -26.66 1.32
N VAL A 142 22.78 -27.55 2.24
CA VAL A 142 21.92 -27.94 3.37
C VAL A 142 22.28 -27.03 4.53
N TYR A 143 21.37 -26.11 4.85
CA TYR A 143 21.50 -25.26 6.03
C TYR A 143 20.88 -25.94 7.25
N ASN A 144 21.21 -25.43 8.43
CA ASN A 144 20.44 -25.70 9.64
C ASN A 144 19.00 -25.17 9.46
N ASP A 145 18.11 -25.51 10.40
CA ASP A 145 16.80 -24.88 10.42
C ASP A 145 16.94 -23.36 10.54
N LEU A 146 16.39 -22.65 9.55
CA LEU A 146 16.49 -21.19 9.46
C LEU A 146 15.17 -20.55 9.84
N GLU A 147 15.26 -19.50 10.65
CA GLU A 147 14.21 -18.52 10.90
C GLU A 147 14.47 -17.30 10.01
N ILE A 148 13.51 -17.01 9.15
CA ILE A 148 13.56 -15.89 8.20
C ILE A 148 12.51 -14.88 8.62
N ILE A 149 12.91 -13.62 8.69
CA ILE A 149 12.00 -12.50 8.91
C ILE A 149 11.90 -11.73 7.60
N PHE A 150 10.68 -11.66 7.08
CA PHE A 150 10.29 -10.83 5.97
C PHE A 150 9.61 -9.56 6.53
N GLY A 151 9.89 -8.40 5.95
CA GLY A 151 9.33 -7.13 6.38
C GLY A 151 8.73 -6.35 5.22
N ARG A 152 7.62 -5.68 5.48
CA ARG A 152 7.00 -4.74 4.55
C ARG A 152 6.69 -3.44 5.28
N LYS A 153 7.11 -2.32 4.69
CA LYS A 153 6.78 -0.99 5.20
C LYS A 153 5.51 -0.49 4.53
N ILE A 154 4.48 -0.20 5.32
CA ILE A 154 3.22 0.40 4.88
C ILE A 154 3.05 1.70 5.64
N LEU A 155 3.15 2.84 4.94
CA LEU A 155 3.22 4.17 5.56
C LEU A 155 4.39 4.23 6.55
N ASP A 156 4.14 4.57 7.82
CA ASP A 156 5.14 4.60 8.89
C ASP A 156 5.16 3.33 9.76
N MET A 157 4.44 2.28 9.36
CA MET A 157 4.41 0.99 10.06
C MET A 157 5.22 -0.07 9.31
N GLU A 158 5.95 -0.89 10.05
CA GLU A 158 6.54 -2.12 9.53
C GLU A 158 5.75 -3.33 10.04
N ILE A 159 5.39 -4.19 9.09
CA ILE A 159 4.74 -5.48 9.34
C ILE A 159 5.77 -6.56 9.04
N PHE A 160 5.82 -7.59 9.89
CA PHE A 160 6.76 -8.67 9.71
C PHE A 160 6.04 -10.00 9.52
N TYR A 161 6.62 -10.86 8.70
CA TYR A 161 6.23 -12.24 8.56
C TYR A 161 7.44 -13.10 8.88
N ARG A 162 7.27 -14.08 9.76
CA ARG A 162 8.31 -15.01 10.20
C ARG A 162 8.03 -16.37 9.61
N GLU A 163 9.04 -16.95 8.98
CA GLU A 163 8.99 -18.28 8.42
C GLU A 163 10.12 -19.13 9.00
N LYS A 164 9.81 -20.35 9.44
CA LYS A 164 10.80 -21.35 9.81
C LYS A 164 10.88 -22.38 8.71
N ILE A 165 12.09 -22.58 8.19
CA ILE A 165 12.34 -23.51 7.09
C ILE A 165 13.40 -24.53 7.49
N SER A 166 13.26 -25.74 6.95
CA SER A 166 14.22 -26.82 7.10
C SER A 166 14.71 -27.27 5.74
N PHE A 167 15.96 -27.75 5.69
CA PHE A 167 16.59 -28.23 4.48
C PHE A 167 16.91 -29.72 4.62
N LYS A 168 16.51 -30.52 3.62
CA LYS A 168 16.80 -31.95 3.58
C LYS A 168 17.36 -32.34 2.24
N ARG A 169 18.54 -32.96 2.23
CA ARG A 169 19.14 -33.51 1.00
C ARG A 169 18.33 -34.71 0.52
N LYS A 170 17.85 -34.67 -0.72
CA LYS A 170 17.20 -35.83 -1.38
C LYS A 170 18.20 -36.68 -2.15
N ASN A 171 19.15 -36.06 -2.85
CA ASN A 171 20.20 -36.75 -3.59
C ASN A 171 21.48 -35.89 -3.65
N ALA A 172 22.48 -36.30 -4.43
CA ALA A 172 23.76 -35.60 -4.51
C ALA A 172 23.65 -34.13 -4.96
N THR A 173 22.60 -33.78 -5.71
CA THR A 173 22.45 -32.48 -6.39
C THR A 173 21.17 -31.72 -6.02
N LEU A 174 20.28 -32.30 -5.19
CA LEU A 174 18.97 -31.77 -4.87
C LEU A 174 18.79 -31.70 -3.36
N VAL A 175 18.60 -30.48 -2.88
CA VAL A 175 18.15 -30.19 -1.52
C VAL A 175 16.70 -29.75 -1.59
N GLU A 176 15.85 -30.41 -0.81
CA GLU A 176 14.47 -30.00 -0.61
C GLU A 176 14.39 -29.02 0.56
N MET A 177 13.59 -27.96 0.37
CA MET A 177 13.23 -27.05 1.43
C MET A 177 11.78 -27.32 1.85
N ASN A 178 11.55 -27.42 3.15
CA ASN A 178 10.21 -27.51 3.71
C ASN A 178 9.96 -26.35 4.68
N VAL A 179 8.80 -25.73 4.53
CA VAL A 179 8.29 -24.73 5.48
C VAL A 179 7.70 -25.46 6.68
N LEU A 180 8.26 -25.21 7.86
CA LEU A 180 7.82 -25.82 9.12
C LEU A 180 6.67 -25.01 9.76
N SER A 181 6.79 -23.69 9.73
CA SER A 181 5.78 -22.78 10.28
C SER A 181 5.93 -21.39 9.68
N GLY A 182 4.82 -20.70 9.49
CA GLY A 182 4.79 -19.30 9.07
C GLY A 182 3.79 -18.49 9.90
N GLU A 183 4.19 -17.33 10.40
CA GLU A 183 3.33 -16.44 11.19
C GLU A 183 3.58 -14.96 10.91
N ILE A 184 2.53 -14.15 10.92
CA ILE A 184 2.61 -12.68 10.80
C ILE A 184 2.69 -12.03 12.19
N LEU A 185 3.53 -11.00 12.36
CA LEU A 185 3.91 -10.35 13.63
C LEU A 185 3.50 -8.86 13.71
#